data_AF-A0A4R4WF48-F1
#
_entry.id   AF-A0A4R4WF48-F1
#
_cell.length_a   1.000
_cell.length_b   1.000
_cell.length_c   1.000
_cell.angle_alpha   90.00
_cell.angle_beta   90.00
_cell.angle_gamma   90.00
#
_symmetry.space_group_name_H-M   'P 1'
#
loop_
_entity.id
_entity.type
_entity.pdbx_description
1 polymer ?
#
loop_
_entity_poly.entity_id
_entity_poly.type
_entity_poly.pdbx_seq_one_letter_code
_entity_poly.pdbx_strand_id
1 'polypeptide(L)'
;MNSSPQIPGYQFDHRLLTHPLAELWRGRSFTGMAVVALVLSDAGARDEVVRDRLVRAGRGAALEPGQQETPLWAANFTAGRPYAITQLVSGQTGAERLIDPLDGILGNDEDALQAVRSELSQYGARPPEDSEFPSYAEPKSTTEQPQPTHPTAVQQPPTQVARPQRSKVALAREYRHKIGGWIYVVSTLGVLVVFSVTYSIGSAIGSSVKDEPAEAVPAAVSPPPFPSPALLPGIERITTAEYKEPDGAPGVVGATFPAGTDVQPIVNAGFPFAFGWPQPPELTSLGESSTAVYRQVVTKTPEYRPRATLQARIALHQCDDLAACLAGRATVDAAWTKAFNAPAPTAAKDARTWFAEQRSEQKAKAYTLTMSHVFLSGGRWWLVGVAAKGATGEDKAVQQIVNDIWRQTG
;
A
#
# COMPACT_ATOMS: atom_id res chain seq x y z
N MET A 1 11.87 -35.49 14.41
CA MET A 1 10.66 -35.60 13.59
C MET A 1 9.99 -34.25 13.62
N ASN A 2 10.16 -33.42 12.59
CA ASN A 2 9.66 -32.04 12.60
C ASN A 2 8.28 -32.01 11.97
N SER A 3 7.27 -31.69 12.76
CA SER A 3 5.92 -31.36 12.31
C SER A 3 5.94 -30.13 11.41
N SER A 4 4.99 -30.05 10.47
CA SER A 4 4.77 -28.86 9.64
C SER A 4 4.68 -27.59 10.50
N PRO A 5 5.24 -26.46 10.06
CA PRO A 5 5.21 -25.23 10.82
C PRO A 5 3.77 -24.78 11.05
N GLN A 6 3.44 -24.48 12.32
CA GLN A 6 2.13 -23.97 12.69
C GLN A 6 2.16 -22.45 12.67
N ILE A 7 1.75 -21.85 11.55
CA ILE A 7 1.66 -20.40 11.39
C ILE A 7 0.18 -20.05 11.21
N PRO A 8 -0.42 -19.22 12.08
CA PRO A 8 -1.83 -18.86 12.00
C PRO A 8 -2.22 -18.33 10.61
N GLY A 9 -3.30 -18.86 10.04
CA GLY A 9 -3.80 -18.46 8.72
C GLY A 9 -3.11 -19.13 7.53
N TYR A 10 -2.18 -20.07 7.75
CA TYR A 10 -1.51 -20.83 6.71
C TYR A 10 -1.49 -22.33 7.01
N GLN A 11 -1.62 -23.13 5.96
CA GLN A 11 -1.49 -24.58 6.03
C GLN A 11 -0.36 -25.01 5.11
N PHE A 12 0.69 -25.60 5.68
CA PHE A 12 1.85 -26.11 4.93
C PHE A 12 1.75 -27.63 4.81
N ASP A 13 1.70 -28.10 3.57
CA ASP A 13 1.47 -29.49 3.21
C ASP A 13 2.70 -30.15 2.56
N HIS A 14 3.64 -29.36 2.03
CA HIS A 14 4.80 -29.91 1.33
C HIS A 14 6.09 -29.18 1.71
N ARG A 15 7.16 -29.92 2.02
CA ARG A 15 8.47 -29.36 2.36
C ARG A 15 9.40 -29.43 1.15
N LEU A 16 9.83 -28.27 0.67
CA LEU A 16 10.67 -28.09 -0.51
C LEU A 16 12.17 -28.18 -0.19
N LEU A 17 12.59 -27.63 0.96
CA LEU A 17 13.98 -27.66 1.39
C LEU A 17 14.08 -28.17 2.83
N THR A 18 15.03 -29.07 3.06
CA THR A 18 15.40 -29.54 4.39
C THR A 18 16.86 -29.17 4.63
N HIS A 19 17.11 -28.11 5.42
CA HIS A 19 18.46 -27.70 5.80
C HIS A 19 18.57 -27.59 7.33
N PRO A 20 19.74 -27.88 7.94
CA PRO A 20 19.93 -27.80 9.39
C PRO A 20 19.56 -26.45 10.01
N LEU A 21 19.71 -25.35 9.26
CA LEU A 21 19.43 -23.97 9.69
C LEU A 21 18.07 -23.43 9.23
N ALA A 22 17.48 -23.99 8.17
CA ALA A 22 16.26 -23.46 7.58
C ALA A 22 15.46 -24.53 6.84
N GLU A 23 14.16 -24.35 6.77
CA GLU A 23 13.25 -25.20 6.03
C GLU A 23 12.43 -24.33 5.08
N LEU A 24 12.21 -24.83 3.87
CA LEU A 24 11.31 -24.18 2.91
C LEU A 24 10.06 -25.04 2.77
N TRP A 25 8.91 -24.42 2.92
CA TRP A 25 7.60 -25.07 2.92
C TRP A 25 6.69 -24.45 1.88
N ARG A 26 5.98 -25.28 1.13
CA ARG A 26 4.85 -24.90 0.31
C ARG A 26 3.56 -25.11 1.11
N GLY A 27 2.61 -24.22 0.88
CA GLY A 27 1.32 -24.29 1.53
C GLY A 27 0.28 -23.41 0.86
N ARG A 28 -0.81 -23.21 1.59
CA ARG A 28 -1.92 -22.34 1.22
C ARG A 28 -2.27 -21.39 2.35
N SER A 29 -2.66 -20.17 2.02
CA SER A 29 -3.34 -19.28 2.97
C SER A 29 -4.76 -19.76 3.26
N PHE A 30 -5.39 -19.20 4.29
CA PHE A 30 -6.82 -19.43 4.58
C PHE A 30 -7.76 -19.01 3.42
N THR A 31 -7.30 -18.17 2.49
CA THR A 31 -8.03 -17.77 1.29
C THR A 31 -7.79 -18.71 0.09
N GLY A 32 -7.05 -19.81 0.29
CA GLY A 32 -6.72 -20.78 -0.76
C GLY A 32 -5.55 -20.37 -1.66
N MET A 33 -4.88 -19.25 -1.38
CA MET A 33 -3.76 -18.75 -2.17
C MET A 33 -2.51 -19.60 -1.95
N ALA A 34 -1.85 -20.01 -3.02
CA ALA A 34 -0.59 -20.75 -2.94
C ALA A 34 0.53 -19.85 -2.38
N VAL A 35 1.30 -20.37 -1.42
CA VAL A 35 2.38 -19.64 -0.76
C VAL A 35 3.61 -20.53 -0.56
N VAL A 36 4.76 -19.88 -0.41
CA VAL A 36 6.00 -20.49 0.06
C VAL A 36 6.45 -19.77 1.33
N ALA A 37 6.86 -20.54 2.32
CA ALA A 37 7.42 -20.05 3.57
C ALA A 37 8.84 -20.56 3.77
N LEU A 38 9.74 -19.62 4.05
CA LEU A 38 11.05 -19.90 4.61
C LEU A 38 10.96 -19.79 6.12
N VAL A 39 11.29 -20.87 6.83
CA VAL A 39 11.19 -20.98 8.28
C VAL A 39 12.52 -21.42 8.84
N LEU A 40 13.12 -20.65 9.75
CA LEU A 40 14.35 -21.08 10.41
C LEU A 40 14.08 -22.30 11.31
N SER A 41 15.05 -23.21 11.36
CA SER A 41 15.05 -24.26 12.37
C SER A 41 15.40 -23.68 13.75
N ASP A 42 15.29 -24.48 14.81
CA ASP A 42 15.74 -24.03 16.14
C ASP A 42 17.25 -23.70 16.17
N ALA A 43 18.05 -24.36 15.32
CA ALA A 43 19.47 -24.06 15.17
C ALA A 43 19.69 -22.74 14.42
N GLY A 44 18.97 -22.51 13.31
CA GLY A 44 19.05 -21.25 12.58
C GLY A 44 18.49 -20.06 13.34
N ALA A 45 17.47 -20.26 14.18
CA ALA A 45 16.90 -19.21 15.03
C ALA A 45 17.87 -18.72 16.11
N ARG A 46 18.79 -19.58 16.56
CA ARG A 46 19.82 -19.28 17.55
C ARG A 46 21.08 -18.66 16.94
N ASP A 47 21.26 -18.77 15.63
CA ASP A 47 22.36 -18.18 14.90
C ASP A 47 22.02 -16.73 14.53
N GLU A 48 22.74 -15.79 15.15
CA GLU A 48 22.50 -14.35 14.97
C GLU A 48 22.75 -13.89 13.54
N VAL A 49 23.73 -14.47 12.84
CA VAL A 49 24.04 -14.13 11.44
C VAL A 49 22.91 -14.60 10.53
N VAL A 50 22.40 -15.81 10.75
CA VAL A 50 21.26 -16.37 9.99
C VAL A 50 20.01 -15.51 10.17
N ARG A 51 19.70 -15.16 11.43
CA ARG A 51 18.55 -14.33 11.76
C ARG A 51 18.65 -12.92 11.15
N ASP A 52 19.81 -12.28 11.27
CA ASP A 52 20.01 -10.93 10.77
C ASP A 52 19.94 -10.83 9.25
N ARG A 53 20.43 -11.85 8.53
CA ARG A 53 20.28 -11.89 7.07
C ARG A 53 18.83 -12.09 6.64
N LEU A 54 18.09 -12.97 7.31
CA LEU A 54 16.65 -13.14 7.06
C LEU A 54 15.88 -11.83 7.32
N VAL A 55 16.18 -11.13 8.43
CA VAL A 55 15.56 -9.82 8.76
C VAL A 55 15.90 -8.78 7.71
N ARG A 56 17.17 -8.65 7.32
CA ARG A 56 17.63 -7.66 6.35
C ARG A 56 16.96 -7.84 5.00
N ALA A 57 16.90 -9.08 4.52
CA ALA A 57 16.25 -9.38 3.26
C ALA A 57 14.73 -9.23 3.32
N GLY A 58 14.09 -9.66 4.40
CA GLY A 58 12.67 -9.44 4.59
C GLY A 58 12.31 -7.95 4.61
N ARG A 59 13.15 -7.11 5.22
CA ARG A 59 12.99 -5.64 5.16
C ARG A 59 13.20 -5.10 3.75
N GLY A 60 14.21 -5.56 3.01
CA GLY A 60 14.44 -5.17 1.61
C GLY A 60 13.24 -5.49 0.72
N ALA A 61 12.70 -6.71 0.82
CA ALA A 61 11.53 -7.16 0.06
C ALA A 61 10.22 -6.45 0.45
N ALA A 62 10.15 -5.83 1.64
CA ALA A 62 8.96 -5.10 2.11
C ALA A 62 8.99 -3.59 1.81
N LEU A 63 10.16 -2.99 1.56
CA LEU A 63 10.36 -1.53 1.55
C LEU A 63 10.50 -0.90 0.16
N GLU A 64 10.70 -1.69 -0.90
CA GLU A 64 10.91 -1.17 -2.27
C GLU A 64 9.81 -1.63 -3.24
N PRO A 65 8.67 -0.91 -3.33
CA PRO A 65 7.69 -1.15 -4.38
C PRO A 65 8.28 -0.69 -5.72
N GLY A 66 8.69 -1.64 -6.56
CA GLY A 66 8.98 -1.37 -7.97
C GLY A 66 10.28 -1.95 -8.54
N GLN A 67 11.11 -2.69 -7.78
CA GLN A 67 12.30 -3.36 -8.37
C GLN A 67 12.47 -4.84 -8.00
N GLN A 68 11.69 -5.38 -7.06
CA GLN A 68 11.72 -6.80 -6.74
C GLN A 68 10.30 -7.37 -6.86
N GLU A 69 10.07 -8.21 -7.88
CA GLU A 69 8.78 -8.82 -8.22
C GLU A 69 8.30 -9.89 -7.22
N THR A 70 8.84 -9.91 -5.99
CA THR A 70 8.45 -10.86 -4.95
C THR A 70 8.06 -10.13 -3.67
N PRO A 71 6.83 -9.60 -3.58
CA PRO A 71 6.40 -8.95 -2.35
C PRO A 71 6.43 -9.96 -1.20
N LEU A 72 7.08 -9.58 -0.11
CA LEU A 72 6.99 -10.32 1.14
C LEU A 72 5.55 -10.23 1.64
N TRP A 73 4.88 -11.38 1.73
CA TRP A 73 3.45 -11.45 2.04
C TRP A 73 3.19 -11.45 3.55
N ALA A 74 4.03 -12.16 4.30
CA ALA A 74 4.02 -12.14 5.76
C ALA A 74 5.40 -12.50 6.30
N ALA A 75 5.77 -11.99 7.47
CA ALA A 75 6.96 -12.44 8.17
C ALA A 75 6.81 -12.23 9.66
N ASN A 76 7.50 -13.07 10.42
CA ASN A 76 7.69 -12.87 11.86
C ASN A 76 9.11 -13.27 12.21
N PHE A 77 9.97 -12.26 12.37
CA PHE A 77 11.38 -12.49 12.67
C PHE A 77 11.67 -12.68 14.17
N THR A 78 10.66 -12.51 15.03
CA THR A 78 10.77 -12.67 16.48
C THR A 78 10.09 -13.93 17.01
N ALA A 79 9.46 -14.72 16.14
CA ALA A 79 8.92 -16.03 16.49
C ALA A 79 10.03 -16.96 17.00
N GLY A 80 9.67 -17.94 17.83
CA GLY A 80 10.62 -18.98 18.29
C GLY A 80 11.32 -19.69 17.12
N ARG A 81 10.63 -19.78 15.98
CA ARG A 81 11.20 -20.12 14.67
C ARG A 81 10.89 -18.98 13.69
N PRO A 82 11.84 -18.05 13.45
CA PRO A 82 11.63 -16.93 12.54
C PRO A 82 11.23 -17.38 11.14
N TYR A 83 10.34 -16.64 10.48
CA TYR A 83 9.87 -17.01 9.15
C TYR A 83 9.56 -15.81 8.24
N ALA A 84 9.57 -16.09 6.94
CA ALA A 84 9.17 -15.20 5.86
C ALA A 84 8.31 -15.98 4.84
N ILE A 85 7.20 -15.39 4.39
CA ILE A 85 6.21 -16.01 3.50
C ILE A 85 6.04 -15.10 2.28
N THR A 86 5.99 -15.72 1.10
CA THR A 86 5.65 -15.03 -0.15
C THR A 86 4.57 -15.79 -0.92
N GLN A 87 3.88 -15.09 -1.81
CA GLN A 87 2.88 -15.66 -2.69
C GLN A 87 3.56 -16.41 -3.84
N LEU A 88 3.04 -17.59 -4.17
CA LEU A 88 3.34 -18.26 -5.43
C LEU A 88 2.41 -17.72 -6.52
N VAL A 89 2.97 -16.97 -7.45
CA VAL A 89 2.25 -16.48 -8.64
C VAL A 89 2.73 -17.28 -9.85
N SER A 90 1.81 -17.99 -10.51
CA SER A 90 2.10 -18.73 -11.73
C SER A 90 2.62 -17.79 -12.82
N GLY A 91 3.84 -18.06 -13.32
CA GLY A 91 4.47 -17.34 -14.42
C GLY A 91 5.40 -16.20 -13.99
N GLN A 92 5.54 -15.93 -12.68
CA GLN A 92 6.47 -14.95 -12.14
C GLN A 92 7.66 -15.64 -11.45
N THR A 93 8.88 -15.27 -11.83
CA THR A 93 10.16 -15.82 -11.36
C THR A 93 10.62 -15.17 -10.05
N GLY A 94 9.69 -15.04 -9.10
CA GLY A 94 9.92 -14.27 -7.87
C GLY A 94 10.22 -15.13 -6.64
N ALA A 95 9.53 -16.26 -6.49
CA ALA A 95 9.48 -17.00 -5.23
C ALA A 95 10.84 -17.61 -4.83
N GLU A 96 11.69 -17.93 -5.81
CA GLU A 96 13.07 -18.37 -5.62
C GLU A 96 13.93 -17.33 -4.89
N ARG A 97 13.59 -16.04 -4.98
CA ARG A 97 14.32 -14.95 -4.31
C ARG A 97 14.13 -14.93 -2.80
N LEU A 98 13.17 -15.70 -2.29
CA LEU A 98 13.04 -15.94 -0.85
C LEU A 98 14.27 -16.69 -0.29
N ILE A 99 15.05 -17.32 -1.17
CA ILE A 99 16.23 -18.13 -0.84
C ILE A 99 17.52 -17.32 -0.94
N ASP A 100 17.58 -16.30 -1.81
CA ASP A 100 18.74 -15.39 -1.97
C ASP A 100 19.33 -14.84 -0.65
N PRO A 101 18.54 -14.57 0.41
CA PRO A 101 19.07 -14.11 1.70
C PRO A 101 19.89 -15.16 2.44
N LEU A 102 19.66 -16.43 2.12
CA LEU A 102 20.33 -17.58 2.71
C LEU A 102 21.53 -18.05 1.87
N ASP A 103 21.77 -17.43 0.70
CA ASP A 103 22.95 -17.70 -0.11
C ASP A 103 24.22 -17.41 0.70
N GLY A 104 25.14 -18.40 0.70
CA GLY A 104 26.39 -18.35 1.45
C GLY A 104 26.26 -18.53 2.97
N ILE A 105 25.05 -18.69 3.53
CA ILE A 105 24.86 -19.13 4.93
C ILE A 105 24.72 -20.65 5.01
N LEU A 106 24.00 -21.24 4.05
CA LEU A 106 23.77 -22.69 3.97
C LEU A 106 24.99 -23.43 3.40
N GLY A 107 26.19 -22.93 3.71
CA GLY A 107 27.45 -23.23 3.05
C GLY A 107 27.62 -24.71 2.74
N ASN A 108 27.64 -25.01 1.43
CA ASN A 108 27.82 -26.29 0.73
C ASN A 108 26.60 -26.89 0.02
N ASP A 109 25.39 -26.33 0.15
CA ASP A 109 24.19 -26.90 -0.48
C ASP A 109 23.73 -26.14 -1.74
N GLU A 110 24.66 -25.63 -2.55
CA GLU A 110 24.34 -24.91 -3.81
C GLU A 110 23.47 -25.74 -4.76
N ASP A 111 23.70 -27.05 -4.84
CA ASP A 111 22.90 -27.97 -5.65
C ASP A 111 21.47 -28.11 -5.12
N ALA A 112 21.27 -28.13 -3.81
CA ALA A 112 19.95 -28.21 -3.19
C ALA A 112 19.19 -26.89 -3.36
N LEU A 113 19.87 -25.76 -3.21
CA LEU A 113 19.28 -24.45 -3.47
C LEU A 113 18.93 -24.29 -4.95
N GLN A 114 19.79 -24.75 -5.86
CA GLN A 114 19.53 -24.72 -7.29
C GLN A 114 18.38 -25.65 -7.69
N ALA A 115 18.24 -26.82 -7.05
CA ALA A 115 17.10 -27.71 -7.24
C ALA A 115 15.79 -27.06 -6.78
N VAL A 116 15.79 -26.38 -5.63
CA VAL A 116 14.62 -25.65 -5.13
C VAL A 116 14.31 -24.44 -6.02
N ARG A 117 15.31 -23.71 -6.50
CA ARG A 117 15.14 -22.64 -7.51
C ARG A 117 14.52 -23.18 -8.80
N SER A 118 14.97 -24.34 -9.27
CA SER A 118 14.40 -25.01 -10.44
C SER A 118 12.94 -25.44 -10.20
N GLU A 119 12.63 -25.98 -9.03
CA GLU A 119 11.26 -26.37 -8.68
C GLU A 119 10.34 -25.15 -8.59
N LEU A 120 10.78 -24.07 -7.91
CA LEU A 120 10.02 -22.83 -7.75
C LEU A 120 9.79 -22.11 -9.09
N SER A 121 10.80 -22.08 -9.97
CA SER A 121 10.68 -21.46 -11.29
C SER A 121 9.78 -22.25 -12.26
N GLN A 122 9.68 -23.58 -12.11
CA GLN A 122 8.82 -24.42 -12.93
C GLN A 122 7.32 -24.26 -12.64
N TYR A 123 6.93 -23.70 -11.49
CA TYR A 123 5.51 -23.42 -11.19
C TYR A 123 4.87 -22.37 -12.13
N GLY A 124 5.68 -21.67 -12.94
CA GLY A 124 5.19 -20.82 -14.02
C GLY A 124 4.94 -21.50 -15.37
N ALA A 125 5.30 -22.78 -15.53
CA ALA A 125 5.20 -23.49 -16.81
C ALA A 125 4.07 -24.54 -16.89
N ARG A 126 3.31 -24.75 -15.80
CA ARG A 126 2.15 -25.66 -15.80
C ARG A 126 0.86 -24.92 -15.46
N PRO A 127 -0.16 -24.95 -16.34
CA PRO A 127 -1.51 -24.55 -15.96
C PRO A 127 -1.99 -25.44 -14.80
N PRO A 128 -2.88 -24.94 -13.93
CA PRO A 128 -3.44 -25.74 -12.85
C PRO A 128 -4.09 -27.00 -13.45
N GLU A 129 -3.62 -28.18 -13.06
CA GLU A 129 -4.36 -29.41 -13.29
C GLU A 129 -5.68 -29.33 -12.54
N ASP A 130 -6.74 -29.73 -13.26
CA ASP A 130 -8.14 -29.59 -12.92
C ASP A 130 -8.42 -29.86 -11.43
N SER A 131 -8.74 -28.80 -10.70
CA SER A 131 -9.43 -28.93 -9.41
C SER A 131 -10.91 -28.70 -9.70
N GLU A 132 -11.66 -29.80 -9.74
CA GLU A 132 -13.11 -29.84 -9.81
C GLU A 132 -13.74 -28.84 -8.83
N PHE A 133 -14.29 -27.76 -9.36
CA PHE A 133 -15.28 -26.96 -8.65
C PHE A 133 -16.64 -27.64 -8.86
N PRO A 134 -17.46 -27.90 -7.82
CA PRO A 134 -18.82 -28.34 -8.01
C PRO A 134 -19.63 -27.21 -8.65
N SER A 135 -19.83 -27.30 -9.96
CA SER A 135 -20.71 -26.42 -10.73
C SER A 135 -22.17 -26.72 -10.40
N TYR A 136 -22.80 -25.85 -9.61
CA TYR A 136 -24.26 -25.77 -9.54
C TYR A 136 -24.77 -24.84 -10.65
N ALA A 137 -24.78 -25.32 -11.89
CA ALA A 137 -25.71 -24.89 -12.94
C ALA A 137 -25.48 -25.69 -14.24
N GLU A 138 -26.43 -26.57 -14.57
CA GLU A 138 -26.80 -26.91 -15.95
C GLU A 138 -28.27 -26.45 -16.15
N PRO A 139 -28.77 -26.17 -17.37
CA PRO A 139 -28.41 -26.88 -18.59
C PRO A 139 -28.17 -26.07 -19.88
N LYS A 140 -27.47 -26.77 -20.78
CA LYS A 140 -27.30 -26.64 -22.23
C LYS A 140 -28.35 -25.84 -23.01
N SER A 141 -27.88 -25.10 -24.02
CA SER A 141 -28.29 -25.36 -25.42
C SER A 141 -27.24 -24.83 -26.41
N THR A 142 -26.68 -25.78 -27.15
CA THR A 142 -25.96 -25.70 -28.42
C THR A 142 -26.74 -24.87 -29.45
N THR A 143 -26.07 -24.14 -30.37
CA THR A 143 -26.33 -24.14 -31.83
C THR A 143 -25.33 -23.21 -32.56
N GLU A 144 -24.49 -23.86 -33.38
CA GLU A 144 -23.99 -23.49 -34.72
C GLU A 144 -23.46 -22.08 -35.06
N GLN A 145 -22.15 -22.09 -35.41
CA GLN A 145 -21.50 -21.34 -36.49
C GLN A 145 -22.33 -21.33 -37.79
N PRO A 146 -22.24 -20.31 -38.67
CA PRO A 146 -21.11 -20.31 -39.61
C PRO A 146 -20.59 -18.93 -40.09
N GLN A 147 -19.29 -18.87 -40.36
CA GLN A 147 -18.64 -17.98 -41.33
C GLN A 147 -19.06 -18.41 -42.76
N PRO A 148 -19.05 -17.56 -43.82
CA PRO A 148 -17.77 -17.24 -44.47
C PRO A 148 -17.65 -15.96 -45.36
N THR A 149 -16.39 -15.63 -45.68
CA THR A 149 -15.83 -15.11 -46.97
C THR A 149 -16.03 -13.67 -47.49
N HIS A 150 -14.90 -12.96 -47.58
CA HIS A 150 -14.49 -11.93 -48.57
C HIS A 150 -14.38 -12.54 -50.01
N PRO A 151 -14.34 -11.79 -51.17
CA PRO A 151 -13.21 -10.86 -51.52
C PRO A 151 -13.37 -9.77 -52.65
N THR A 152 -12.29 -8.98 -52.83
CA THR A 152 -11.75 -8.30 -54.05
C THR A 152 -12.33 -6.93 -54.49
N ALA A 153 -11.62 -5.78 -54.36
CA ALA A 153 -10.66 -5.09 -55.27
C ALA A 153 -11.27 -4.68 -56.66
N VAL A 154 -11.09 -3.51 -57.31
CA VAL A 154 -9.96 -2.56 -57.53
C VAL A 154 -10.52 -1.22 -58.12
N GLN A 155 -9.73 -0.12 -58.04
CA GLN A 155 -9.50 0.94 -59.07
C GLN A 155 -10.18 2.34 -59.01
N GLN A 156 -9.31 3.35 -58.84
CA GLN A 156 -9.38 4.83 -59.01
C GLN A 156 -9.13 5.26 -60.50
N PRO A 157 -9.02 6.56 -60.88
CA PRO A 157 -9.75 7.83 -60.61
C PRO A 157 -10.02 8.59 -61.98
N PRO A 158 -10.31 9.92 -62.11
CA PRO A 158 -9.42 11.06 -61.76
C PRO A 158 -10.07 12.37 -61.23
N THR A 159 -9.32 13.03 -60.33
CA THR A 159 -8.93 14.46 -60.24
C THR A 159 -9.95 15.60 -60.39
N GLN A 160 -10.08 16.42 -59.33
CA GLN A 160 -10.11 17.89 -59.44
C GLN A 160 -9.50 18.60 -58.22
N VAL A 161 -8.74 19.66 -58.51
CA VAL A 161 -7.83 20.40 -57.64
C VAL A 161 -8.46 21.75 -57.25
N ALA A 162 -8.42 22.14 -55.97
CA ALA A 162 -8.28 23.55 -55.53
C ALA A 162 -7.92 23.66 -54.03
N ARG A 163 -6.78 24.33 -53.76
CA ARG A 163 -6.20 24.80 -52.48
C ARG A 163 -7.02 25.96 -51.85
N PRO A 164 -6.62 26.57 -50.70
CA PRO A 164 -5.96 26.07 -49.49
C PRO A 164 -6.65 26.59 -48.19
N GLN A 165 -6.55 25.89 -47.06
CA GLN A 165 -6.69 26.53 -45.74
C GLN A 165 -5.50 26.17 -44.83
N ARG A 166 -4.73 27.20 -44.50
CA ARG A 166 -3.65 27.21 -43.51
C ARG A 166 -4.19 26.76 -42.16
N SER A 167 -3.76 25.60 -41.66
CA SER A 167 -4.02 25.17 -40.29
C SER A 167 -2.76 25.25 -39.44
N LYS A 168 -2.96 25.64 -38.18
CA LYS A 168 -2.00 26.10 -37.16
C LYS A 168 -0.99 25.04 -36.67
N VAL A 169 -0.80 23.97 -37.44
CA VAL A 169 0.01 22.81 -37.07
C VAL A 169 1.48 22.99 -37.47
N ALA A 170 1.79 23.88 -38.42
CA ALA A 170 3.18 24.19 -38.79
C ALA A 170 3.90 25.10 -37.77
N LEU A 171 3.18 26.01 -37.11
CA LEU A 171 3.75 26.96 -36.13
C LEU A 171 4.07 26.31 -34.77
N ALA A 172 3.45 25.17 -34.45
CA ALA A 172 3.69 24.46 -33.19
C ALA A 172 4.94 23.57 -33.22
N ARG A 173 5.50 23.27 -34.40
CA ARG A 173 6.69 22.43 -34.54
C ARG A 173 7.99 23.21 -34.40
N GLU A 174 7.96 24.52 -34.68
CA GLU A 174 9.16 25.37 -34.65
C GLU A 174 9.45 25.98 -33.26
N TYR A 175 8.45 26.12 -32.39
CA TYR A 175 8.64 26.64 -31.02
C TYR A 175 9.22 25.64 -30.01
N ARG A 176 9.17 24.33 -30.31
CA ARG A 176 9.53 23.27 -29.34
C ARG A 176 11.04 23.02 -29.22
N HIS A 177 11.86 23.54 -30.13
CA HIS A 177 13.31 23.32 -30.10
C HIS A 177 14.13 24.46 -29.49
N LYS A 178 13.56 25.66 -29.28
CA LYS A 178 14.30 26.78 -28.63
C LYS A 178 14.12 26.87 -27.11
N ILE A 179 13.04 26.33 -26.55
CA ILE A 179 12.71 26.49 -25.11
C ILE A 179 13.23 25.33 -24.25
N GLY A 180 13.40 24.13 -24.81
CA GLY A 180 13.84 22.94 -24.06
C GLY A 180 15.31 22.98 -23.61
N GLY A 181 16.20 23.51 -24.44
CA GLY A 181 17.64 23.57 -24.12
C GLY A 181 17.98 24.55 -23.00
N TRP A 182 17.26 25.68 -22.93
CA TRP A 182 17.56 26.74 -21.96
C TRP A 182 17.21 26.33 -20.51
N ILE A 183 16.12 25.56 -20.34
CA ILE A 183 15.71 25.04 -19.02
C ILE A 183 16.74 24.04 -18.49
N TYR A 184 17.29 23.17 -19.35
CA TYR A 184 18.35 22.24 -18.97
C TYR A 184 19.62 22.95 -18.53
N VAL A 185 20.03 24.02 -19.23
CA VAL A 185 21.22 24.82 -18.85
C VAL A 185 21.01 25.49 -17.49
N VAL A 186 19.86 26.13 -17.26
CA VAL A 186 19.57 26.80 -15.97
C VAL A 186 19.52 25.80 -14.82
N SER A 187 18.90 24.62 -15.03
CA SER A 187 18.80 23.60 -14.00
C SER A 187 20.17 22.99 -13.65
N THR A 188 21.00 22.73 -14.65
CA THR A 188 22.36 22.20 -14.46
C THR A 188 23.25 23.22 -13.74
N LEU A 189 23.14 24.50 -14.09
CA LEU A 189 23.88 25.58 -13.41
C LEU A 189 23.45 25.72 -11.94
N GLY A 190 22.14 25.61 -11.66
CA GLY A 190 21.62 25.66 -10.29
C GLY A 190 22.15 24.51 -9.42
N VAL A 191 22.16 23.29 -9.95
CA VAL A 191 22.73 22.12 -9.24
C VAL A 191 24.22 22.31 -8.99
N LEU A 192 24.99 22.78 -9.98
CA LEU A 192 26.42 23.05 -9.83
C LEU A 192 26.71 24.11 -8.77
N VAL A 193 25.96 25.21 -8.74
CA VAL A 193 26.12 26.28 -7.74
C VAL A 193 25.80 25.77 -6.34
N VAL A 194 24.71 25.01 -6.17
CA VAL A 194 24.36 24.41 -4.86
C VAL A 194 25.44 23.44 -4.40
N PHE A 195 25.97 22.62 -5.31
CA PHE A 195 27.06 21.68 -5.01
C PHE A 195 28.37 22.41 -4.66
N SER A 196 28.72 23.50 -5.35
CA SER A 196 29.92 24.30 -5.04
C SER A 196 29.82 25.04 -3.70
N VAL A 197 28.63 25.52 -3.33
CA VAL A 197 28.41 26.19 -2.03
C VAL A 197 28.49 25.18 -0.88
N THR A 198 27.85 24.02 -1.02
CA THR A 198 27.91 22.96 0.01
C THR A 198 29.31 22.36 0.15
N TYR A 199 30.02 22.17 -0.95
CA TYR A 199 31.40 21.65 -0.93
C TYR A 199 32.39 22.65 -0.31
N SER A 200 32.24 23.95 -0.59
CA SER A 200 33.10 25.01 0.00
C SER A 200 32.93 25.15 1.52
N ILE A 201 31.71 24.94 2.04
CA ILE A 201 31.45 24.94 3.49
C ILE A 201 32.07 23.70 4.15
N GLY A 202 32.05 22.55 3.47
CA GLY A 202 32.68 21.31 3.96
C GLY A 202 34.20 21.39 4.06
N SER A 203 34.88 22.05 3.12
CA SER A 203 36.35 22.17 3.14
C SER A 203 36.89 23.13 4.21
N ALA A 204 36.08 24.10 4.67
CA ALA A 204 36.51 25.08 5.68
C ALA A 204 36.55 24.51 7.11
N ILE A 205 35.84 23.40 7.37
CA ILE A 205 35.85 22.71 8.67
C ILE A 205 37.00 21.68 8.76
N GLY A 206 37.58 21.28 7.62
CA GLY A 206 38.65 20.27 7.57
C GLY A 206 40.08 20.81 7.73
N SER A 207 40.30 22.12 7.70
CA SER A 207 41.66 22.69 7.62
C SER A 207 42.14 23.46 8.86
N SER A 208 41.40 23.45 9.97
CA SER A 208 41.77 24.19 11.20
C SER A 208 42.31 23.34 12.34
N VAL A 209 42.77 22.11 12.09
CA VAL A 209 43.48 21.31 13.10
C VAL A 209 44.86 20.93 12.57
N LYS A 210 45.85 21.75 12.88
CA LYS A 210 47.25 21.36 12.84
C LYS A 210 47.93 21.81 14.13
N ASP A 211 48.66 20.85 14.68
CA ASP A 211 49.70 20.93 15.70
C ASP A 211 49.25 20.95 17.18
N GLU A 212 49.20 19.77 17.80
CA GLU A 212 49.64 19.53 19.20
C GLU A 212 50.02 18.03 19.42
N PRO A 213 50.93 17.73 20.37
CA PRO A 213 51.71 16.49 20.42
C PRO A 213 50.93 15.29 20.99
N ALA A 214 51.41 14.09 20.65
CA ALA A 214 50.79 12.81 20.99
C ALA A 214 50.67 12.59 22.51
N GLU A 215 49.49 12.87 23.06
CA GLU A 215 49.09 12.51 24.41
C GLU A 215 48.32 11.18 24.41
N ALA A 216 48.53 10.37 25.44
CA ALA A 216 48.09 8.98 25.52
C ALA A 216 46.58 8.84 25.29
N VAL A 217 46.20 7.92 24.39
CA VAL A 217 44.82 7.63 24.03
C VAL A 217 44.05 7.17 25.28
N PRO A 218 42.99 7.87 25.73
CA PRO A 218 42.14 7.34 26.79
C PRO A 218 41.38 6.11 26.26
N ALA A 219 41.18 5.11 27.12
CA ALA A 219 40.44 3.90 26.79
C ALA A 219 39.07 4.25 26.19
N ALA A 220 38.69 3.56 25.11
CA ALA A 220 37.45 3.77 24.39
C ALA A 220 36.24 3.61 25.34
N VAL A 221 35.63 4.74 25.73
CA VAL A 221 34.35 4.75 26.43
C VAL A 221 33.29 4.38 25.39
N SER A 222 32.84 3.13 25.42
CA SER A 222 31.73 2.69 24.57
C SER A 222 30.48 3.50 24.94
N PRO A 223 29.80 4.16 23.99
CA PRO A 223 28.49 4.72 24.27
C PRO A 223 27.54 3.57 24.69
N PRO A 224 26.55 3.82 25.56
CA PRO A 224 25.54 2.82 25.83
C PRO A 224 24.90 2.39 24.50
N PRO A 225 24.58 1.10 24.32
CA PRO A 225 23.91 0.64 23.12
C PRO A 225 22.67 1.50 22.88
N PHE A 226 22.48 1.93 21.63
CA PHE A 226 21.23 2.59 21.24
C PHE A 226 20.06 1.76 21.75
N PRO A 227 19.04 2.38 22.37
CA PRO A 227 17.86 1.64 22.80
C PRO A 227 17.36 0.87 21.58
N SER A 228 17.28 -0.46 21.72
CA SER A 228 16.73 -1.34 20.71
C SER A 228 15.44 -0.71 20.18
N PRO A 229 15.22 -0.64 18.85
CA PRO A 229 13.94 -0.19 18.32
C PRO A 229 12.91 -1.21 18.82
N ALA A 230 12.24 -0.86 19.92
CA ALA A 230 11.06 -1.56 20.36
C ALA A 230 10.10 -1.44 19.18
N LEU A 231 9.92 -2.56 18.46
CA LEU A 231 8.78 -2.74 17.56
C LEU A 231 7.57 -2.62 18.48
N LEU A 232 7.08 -1.39 18.62
CA LEU A 232 5.83 -1.12 19.30
C LEU A 232 4.80 -2.05 18.64
N PRO A 233 4.07 -2.86 19.42
CA PRO A 233 3.07 -3.74 18.85
C PRO A 233 2.16 -2.91 17.95
N GLY A 234 1.97 -3.38 16.72
CA GLY A 234 0.96 -2.79 15.84
C GLY A 234 -0.39 -2.79 16.55
N ILE A 235 -1.27 -1.86 16.16
CA ILE A 235 -2.61 -1.78 16.73
C ILE A 235 -3.27 -3.16 16.69
N GLU A 236 -3.61 -3.72 17.86
CA GLU A 236 -4.31 -5.00 17.93
C GLU A 236 -5.59 -4.89 17.09
N ARG A 237 -5.74 -5.81 16.13
CA ARG A 237 -6.92 -5.84 15.25
C ARG A 237 -8.15 -6.18 16.08
N ILE A 238 -8.87 -5.14 16.49
CA ILE A 238 -10.20 -5.30 17.10
C ILE A 238 -11.16 -5.79 16.02
N THR A 239 -12.04 -6.72 16.39
CA THR A 239 -13.17 -7.13 15.56
C THR A 239 -13.98 -5.91 15.14
N THR A 240 -14.12 -5.70 13.83
CA THR A 240 -14.93 -4.61 13.31
C THR A 240 -16.38 -4.76 13.78
N ALA A 241 -16.95 -3.69 14.33
CA ALA A 241 -18.36 -3.68 14.72
C ALA A 241 -19.27 -3.92 13.51
N GLU A 242 -20.42 -4.55 13.74
CA GLU A 242 -21.43 -4.76 12.71
C GLU A 242 -21.91 -3.43 12.12
N TYR A 243 -22.15 -3.42 10.81
CA TYR A 243 -22.63 -2.24 10.11
C TYR A 243 -24.08 -1.93 10.50
N LYS A 244 -24.35 -0.71 10.97
CA LYS A 244 -25.71 -0.23 11.23
C LYS A 244 -26.32 0.33 9.96
N GLU A 245 -27.45 -0.22 9.51
CA GLU A 245 -28.13 0.28 8.32
C GLU A 245 -28.45 1.79 8.41
N PRO A 246 -28.49 2.50 7.26
CA PRO A 246 -28.93 3.88 7.23
C PRO A 246 -30.37 4.04 7.74
N ASP A 247 -30.60 5.04 8.58
CA ASP A 247 -31.91 5.42 9.11
C ASP A 247 -32.38 6.80 8.62
N GLY A 248 -31.54 7.51 7.83
CA GLY A 248 -31.81 8.87 7.37
C GLY A 248 -31.62 9.95 8.44
N ALA A 249 -31.05 9.63 9.60
CA ALA A 249 -30.81 10.62 10.65
C ALA A 249 -29.87 11.76 10.17
N PRO A 250 -29.96 12.97 10.75
CA PRO A 250 -29.06 14.07 10.43
C PRO A 250 -27.59 13.71 10.70
N GLY A 251 -26.71 14.09 9.77
CA GLY A 251 -25.27 13.85 9.88
C GLY A 251 -24.48 15.02 10.46
N VAL A 252 -23.16 14.99 10.26
CA VAL A 252 -22.27 16.12 10.53
C VAL A 252 -22.68 17.32 9.70
N VAL A 253 -22.85 17.13 8.38
CA VAL A 253 -23.27 18.19 7.48
C VAL A 253 -23.95 17.64 6.22
N GLY A 254 -24.96 18.35 5.72
CA GLY A 254 -25.57 18.08 4.42
C GLY A 254 -26.28 16.73 4.33
N ALA A 255 -26.05 16.00 3.23
CA ALA A 255 -26.80 14.80 2.87
C ALA A 255 -26.37 13.55 3.66
N THR A 256 -27.34 12.73 4.06
CA THR A 256 -27.15 11.39 4.63
C THR A 256 -27.76 10.33 3.73
N PHE A 257 -27.45 9.06 3.99
CA PHE A 257 -28.09 7.95 3.29
C PHE A 257 -29.54 7.82 3.79
N PRO A 258 -30.54 7.87 2.89
CA PRO A 258 -31.93 7.60 3.27
C PRO A 258 -32.09 6.19 3.86
N ALA A 259 -33.11 6.00 4.69
CA ALA A 259 -33.48 4.68 5.17
C ALA A 259 -33.75 3.71 4.01
N GLY A 260 -33.24 2.47 4.12
CA GLY A 260 -33.39 1.43 3.09
C GLY A 260 -32.56 1.65 1.82
N THR A 261 -31.58 2.56 1.83
CA THR A 261 -30.65 2.72 0.71
C THR A 261 -29.73 1.52 0.60
N ASP A 262 -29.58 0.96 -0.60
CA ASP A 262 -28.55 -0.03 -0.88
C ASP A 262 -27.16 0.62 -0.83
N VAL A 263 -26.38 0.22 0.17
CA VAL A 263 -25.04 0.71 0.45
C VAL A 263 -24.10 -0.47 0.53
N GLN A 264 -22.86 -0.30 0.07
CA GLN A 264 -21.82 -1.33 0.11
C GLN A 264 -21.05 -1.20 1.43
N PRO A 265 -21.25 -2.09 2.42
CA PRO A 265 -20.60 -1.96 3.72
C PRO A 265 -19.11 -2.33 3.62
N ILE A 266 -18.26 -1.50 4.18
CA ILE A 266 -16.82 -1.72 4.29
C ILE A 266 -16.54 -2.19 5.71
N VAL A 267 -16.39 -3.52 5.88
CA VAL A 267 -16.20 -4.18 7.18
C VAL A 267 -14.76 -4.66 7.42
N ASN A 268 -13.92 -4.73 6.38
CA ASN A 268 -12.56 -5.31 6.45
C ASN A 268 -11.46 -4.28 6.22
N ALA A 269 -11.70 -3.01 6.58
CA ALA A 269 -10.71 -1.94 6.44
C ALA A 269 -9.62 -1.93 7.54
N GLY A 270 -9.70 -2.84 8.52
CA GLY A 270 -8.83 -2.81 9.70
C GLY A 270 -9.19 -1.69 10.67
N PHE A 271 -10.46 -1.27 10.66
CA PHE A 271 -11.03 -0.31 11.59
C PHE A 271 -11.98 -1.02 12.58
N PRO A 272 -12.16 -0.49 13.80
CA PRO A 272 -13.08 -1.04 14.80
C PRO A 272 -14.54 -0.63 14.53
N PHE A 273 -14.86 -0.19 13.31
CA PHE A 273 -16.19 0.20 12.84
C PHE A 273 -16.30 -0.09 11.33
N ALA A 274 -17.52 -0.38 10.88
CA ALA A 274 -17.85 -0.47 9.46
C ALA A 274 -18.39 0.87 8.96
N PHE A 275 -18.46 1.07 7.64
CA PHE A 275 -19.13 2.22 7.03
C PHE A 275 -19.60 1.91 5.61
N GLY A 276 -20.64 2.59 5.15
CA GLY A 276 -21.27 2.40 3.85
C GLY A 276 -20.58 3.20 2.74
N TRP A 277 -20.55 2.60 1.55
CA TRP A 277 -20.11 3.25 0.31
C TRP A 277 -21.23 3.21 -0.74
N PRO A 278 -21.46 4.29 -1.52
CA PRO A 278 -22.58 4.35 -2.47
C PRO A 278 -22.40 3.46 -3.72
N GLN A 279 -21.20 2.95 -3.95
CA GLN A 279 -20.81 2.19 -5.15
C GLN A 279 -19.82 1.08 -4.74
N PRO A 280 -19.46 0.13 -5.61
CA PRO A 280 -18.44 -0.86 -5.26
C PRO A 280 -17.10 -0.18 -4.89
N PRO A 281 -16.60 -0.34 -3.67
CA PRO A 281 -15.37 0.31 -3.23
C PRO A 281 -14.13 -0.52 -3.59
N GLU A 282 -13.00 0.17 -3.67
CA GLU A 282 -11.65 -0.41 -3.70
C GLU A 282 -10.86 0.19 -2.54
N LEU A 283 -10.32 -0.69 -1.69
CA LEU A 283 -9.59 -0.33 -0.48
C LEU A 283 -8.08 -0.46 -0.73
N THR A 284 -7.33 0.55 -0.31
CA THR A 284 -5.86 0.58 -0.35
C THR A 284 -5.31 0.94 1.02
N SER A 285 -4.30 0.22 1.50
CA SER A 285 -3.56 0.60 2.71
C SER A 285 -2.56 1.71 2.38
N LEU A 286 -2.55 2.78 3.17
CA LEU A 286 -1.58 3.88 3.04
C LEU A 286 -0.44 3.79 4.07
N GLY A 287 -0.50 2.82 4.98
CA GLY A 287 0.50 2.62 6.03
C GLY A 287 -0.13 2.46 7.41
N GLU A 288 0.67 1.90 8.32
CA GLU A 288 0.31 1.68 9.73
C GLU A 288 1.52 2.01 10.62
N SER A 289 1.24 2.53 11.80
CA SER A 289 2.18 2.65 12.90
C SER A 289 1.59 1.98 14.14
N SER A 290 2.32 2.01 15.25
CA SER A 290 1.85 1.48 16.53
C SER A 290 0.62 2.18 17.09
N THR A 291 0.33 3.40 16.62
CA THR A 291 -0.78 4.20 17.11
C THR A 291 -1.64 4.77 16.00
N ALA A 292 -1.32 4.56 14.72
CA ALA A 292 -2.09 5.10 13.62
C ALA A 292 -2.30 4.09 12.47
N VAL A 293 -3.51 4.06 11.90
CA VAL A 293 -3.85 3.30 10.69
C VAL A 293 -4.29 4.28 9.61
N TYR A 294 -3.74 4.16 8.41
CA TYR A 294 -4.13 4.97 7.26
C TYR A 294 -4.68 4.10 6.14
N ARG A 295 -5.89 4.43 5.67
CA ARG A 295 -6.56 3.79 4.54
C ARG A 295 -7.01 4.79 3.50
N GLN A 296 -7.09 4.33 2.27
CA GLN A 296 -7.76 5.01 1.18
C GLN A 296 -8.85 4.10 0.62
N VAL A 297 -10.03 4.66 0.41
CA VAL A 297 -11.14 4.03 -0.30
C VAL A 297 -11.44 4.89 -1.52
N VAL A 298 -11.54 4.23 -2.68
CA VAL A 298 -11.99 4.86 -3.93
C VAL A 298 -13.13 4.04 -4.49
N THR A 299 -13.98 4.63 -5.33
CA THR A 299 -14.91 3.82 -6.11
C THR A 299 -14.13 3.00 -7.15
N LYS A 300 -14.40 1.68 -7.21
CA LYS A 300 -13.86 0.80 -8.24
C LYS A 300 -14.34 1.27 -9.62
N THR A 301 -13.39 1.60 -10.50
CA THR A 301 -13.70 2.00 -11.88
C THR A 301 -13.33 0.88 -12.86
N PRO A 302 -14.19 0.55 -13.84
CA PRO A 302 -13.82 -0.39 -14.91
C PRO A 302 -12.60 0.13 -15.68
N GLU A 303 -11.74 -0.77 -16.18
CA GLU A 303 -10.45 -0.45 -16.84
C GLU A 303 -10.54 0.58 -17.98
N TYR A 304 -11.73 0.73 -18.58
CA TYR A 304 -11.98 1.65 -19.70
C TYR A 304 -12.63 2.98 -19.30
N ARG A 305 -12.79 3.28 -18.01
CA ARG A 305 -13.35 4.54 -17.53
C ARG A 305 -12.30 5.41 -16.85
N PRO A 306 -12.44 6.75 -16.92
CA PRO A 306 -11.61 7.64 -16.12
C PRO A 306 -11.74 7.26 -14.64
N ARG A 307 -10.61 7.32 -13.91
CA ARG A 307 -10.54 6.99 -12.48
C ARG A 307 -11.64 7.71 -11.71
N ALA A 308 -12.24 7.00 -10.76
CA ALA A 308 -13.26 7.56 -9.89
C ALA A 308 -12.74 8.80 -9.17
N THR A 309 -13.58 9.82 -9.12
CA THR A 309 -13.30 11.09 -8.44
C THR A 309 -13.70 11.04 -6.98
N LEU A 310 -14.64 10.16 -6.63
CA LEU A 310 -15.05 9.90 -5.25
C LEU A 310 -14.00 9.07 -4.52
N GLN A 311 -13.41 9.66 -3.48
CA GLN A 311 -12.41 9.03 -2.64
C GLN A 311 -12.56 9.46 -1.18
N ALA A 312 -12.17 8.59 -0.25
CA ALA A 312 -12.03 8.90 1.16
C ALA A 312 -10.69 8.39 1.66
N ARG A 313 -9.98 9.22 2.42
CA ARG A 313 -8.79 8.83 3.17
C ARG A 313 -9.13 8.89 4.64
N ILE A 314 -8.85 7.81 5.35
CA ILE A 314 -9.23 7.63 6.75
C ILE A 314 -7.96 7.34 7.54
N ALA A 315 -7.73 8.14 8.58
CA ALA A 315 -6.72 7.97 9.59
C ALA A 315 -7.41 7.56 10.88
N LEU A 316 -6.87 6.57 11.58
CA LEU A 316 -7.39 6.14 12.87
C LEU A 316 -6.25 6.17 13.88
N HIS A 317 -6.44 6.86 15.00
CA HIS A 317 -5.45 6.96 16.07
C HIS A 317 -6.00 6.37 17.37
N GLN A 318 -5.22 5.50 18.02
CA GLN A 318 -5.59 4.95 19.32
C GLN A 318 -5.19 5.92 20.45
N CYS A 319 -6.09 6.12 21.42
CA CYS A 319 -5.83 6.89 22.62
C CYS A 319 -5.98 6.02 23.87
N ASP A 320 -5.33 6.43 24.97
CA ASP A 320 -5.50 5.79 26.27
C ASP A 320 -6.88 6.09 26.86
N ASP A 321 -7.31 7.34 26.80
CA ASP A 321 -8.63 7.79 27.27
C ASP A 321 -9.19 8.96 26.43
N LEU A 322 -10.41 9.38 26.77
CA LEU A 322 -11.09 10.51 26.11
C LEU A 322 -10.32 11.82 26.28
N ALA A 323 -9.76 12.09 27.47
CA ALA A 323 -9.04 13.33 27.73
C ALA A 323 -7.74 13.41 26.90
N ALA A 324 -7.02 12.31 26.77
CA ALA A 324 -5.84 12.17 25.94
C ALA A 324 -6.16 12.37 24.45
N CYS A 325 -7.24 11.76 23.96
CA CYS A 325 -7.74 12.00 22.59
C CYS A 325 -8.03 13.49 22.33
N LEU A 326 -8.74 14.15 23.26
CA LEU A 326 -9.12 15.56 23.11
C LEU A 326 -7.91 16.50 23.21
N ALA A 327 -6.98 16.25 24.13
CA ALA A 327 -5.76 17.03 24.29
C ALA A 327 -4.79 16.86 23.11
N GLY A 328 -4.66 15.63 22.60
CA GLY A 328 -3.79 15.30 21.47
C GLY A 328 -4.36 15.66 20.10
N ARG A 329 -5.65 16.00 20.01
CA ARG A 329 -6.40 16.15 18.75
C ARG A 329 -5.69 17.04 17.73
N ALA A 330 -5.26 18.23 18.12
CA ALA A 330 -4.64 19.18 17.20
C ALA A 330 -3.35 18.64 16.55
N THR A 331 -2.54 17.90 17.30
CA THR A 331 -1.32 17.27 16.79
C THR A 331 -1.65 16.11 15.85
N VAL A 332 -2.62 15.28 16.21
CA VAL A 332 -3.08 14.17 15.35
C VAL A 332 -3.69 14.71 14.06
N ASP A 333 -4.52 15.75 14.15
CA ASP A 333 -5.12 16.45 13.02
C ASP A 333 -4.06 17.02 12.08
N ALA A 334 -3.05 17.72 12.60
CA ALA A 334 -1.95 18.24 11.81
C ALA A 334 -1.17 17.13 11.08
N ALA A 335 -0.96 15.99 11.74
CA ALA A 335 -0.23 14.86 11.15
C ALA A 335 -1.00 14.22 9.99
N TRP A 336 -2.27 13.85 10.19
CA TRP A 336 -3.03 13.16 9.15
C TRP A 336 -3.43 14.09 8.01
N THR A 337 -3.77 15.35 8.30
CA THR A 337 -4.14 16.33 7.25
C THR A 337 -2.97 16.63 6.33
N LYS A 338 -1.75 16.70 6.88
CA LYS A 338 -0.50 16.79 6.12
C LYS A 338 -0.29 15.54 5.26
N ALA A 339 -0.44 14.35 5.82
CA ALA A 339 -0.28 13.09 5.09
C ALA A 339 -1.28 12.97 3.92
N PHE A 340 -2.50 13.45 4.11
CA PHE A 340 -3.56 13.36 3.09
C PHE A 340 -3.62 14.55 2.13
N ASN A 341 -2.84 15.62 2.38
CA ASN A 341 -2.98 16.91 1.71
C ASN A 341 -4.45 17.38 1.73
N ALA A 342 -4.99 17.54 2.93
CA ALA A 342 -6.39 17.86 3.21
C ALA A 342 -6.48 19.07 4.17
N PRO A 343 -7.58 19.86 4.11
CA PRO A 343 -7.79 20.96 5.04
C PRO A 343 -8.02 20.44 6.47
N ALA A 344 -7.50 21.16 7.47
CA ALA A 344 -7.72 20.79 8.86
C ALA A 344 -9.19 20.98 9.27
N PRO A 345 -9.77 20.06 10.06
CA PRO A 345 -11.11 20.23 10.60
C PRO A 345 -11.09 21.28 11.72
N THR A 346 -11.71 22.44 11.47
CA THR A 346 -11.65 23.60 12.37
C THR A 346 -12.99 23.94 13.02
N ALA A 347 -14.12 23.67 12.36
CA ALA A 347 -15.44 23.94 12.88
C ALA A 347 -15.90 22.83 13.81
N ALA A 348 -16.28 23.15 15.05
CA ALA A 348 -16.84 22.17 15.98
C ALA A 348 -18.32 21.91 15.67
N LYS A 349 -18.72 20.65 15.54
CA LYS A 349 -20.14 20.23 15.57
C LYS A 349 -20.61 20.04 17.01
N ASP A 350 -19.78 19.40 17.83
CA ASP A 350 -20.04 19.08 19.23
C ASP A 350 -18.69 18.92 19.98
N ALA A 351 -18.74 18.45 21.23
CA ALA A 351 -17.55 18.30 22.08
C ALA A 351 -16.55 17.23 21.61
N ARG A 352 -16.92 16.39 20.63
CA ARG A 352 -16.10 15.28 20.13
C ARG A 352 -15.90 15.29 18.62
N THR A 353 -16.53 16.21 17.90
CA THR A 353 -16.57 16.22 16.44
C THR A 353 -16.21 17.60 15.88
N TRP A 354 -15.24 17.61 14.96
CA TRP A 354 -14.83 18.79 14.18
C TRP A 354 -14.84 18.48 12.70
N PHE A 355 -15.11 19.47 11.87
CA PHE A 355 -15.15 19.31 10.42
C PHE A 355 -14.69 20.58 9.69
N ALA A 356 -14.40 20.45 8.40
CA ALA A 356 -14.22 21.57 7.50
C ALA A 356 -14.71 21.21 6.09
N GLU A 357 -15.37 22.17 5.44
CA GLU A 357 -15.82 22.05 4.06
C GLU A 357 -15.01 22.97 3.16
N GLN A 358 -14.54 22.43 2.04
CA GLN A 358 -13.86 23.22 1.02
C GLN A 358 -14.46 22.95 -0.36
N ARG A 359 -14.91 24.01 -1.02
CA ARG A 359 -15.30 24.01 -2.43
C ARG A 359 -14.22 24.74 -3.21
N SER A 360 -13.55 24.04 -4.13
CA SER A 360 -12.62 24.69 -5.06
C SER A 360 -13.40 25.21 -6.26
N GLU A 361 -13.19 26.45 -6.66
CA GLU A 361 -13.76 27.01 -7.90
C GLU A 361 -12.83 26.85 -9.12
N GLN A 362 -11.65 26.25 -8.93
CA GLN A 362 -10.69 26.01 -10.00
C GLN A 362 -11.18 24.91 -10.98
N LYS A 363 -10.50 24.74 -12.12
CA LYS A 363 -10.88 23.93 -13.31
C LYS A 363 -11.52 22.54 -13.08
N ALA A 364 -11.47 21.95 -11.89
CA ALA A 364 -12.06 20.66 -11.54
C ALA A 364 -13.23 20.72 -10.52
N LYS A 365 -13.63 21.92 -10.04
CA LYS A 365 -14.71 22.16 -9.08
C LYS A 365 -14.89 21.03 -8.06
N ALA A 366 -13.84 20.76 -7.31
CA ALA A 366 -13.78 19.65 -6.36
C ALA A 366 -14.39 20.06 -5.02
N TYR A 367 -15.16 19.15 -4.43
CA TYR A 367 -15.68 19.27 -3.07
C TYR A 367 -14.85 18.38 -2.13
N THR A 368 -14.43 18.94 -1.00
CA THR A 368 -13.71 18.22 0.05
C THR A 368 -14.41 18.45 1.38
N LEU A 369 -14.69 17.37 2.10
CA LEU A 369 -15.18 17.38 3.47
C LEU A 369 -14.18 16.63 4.35
N THR A 370 -13.70 17.31 5.38
CA THR A 370 -12.84 16.71 6.40
C THR A 370 -13.55 16.64 7.74
N MET A 371 -13.25 15.60 8.53
CA MET A 371 -13.80 15.39 9.86
C MET A 371 -12.74 14.81 10.80
N SER A 372 -12.77 15.23 12.06
CA SER A 372 -12.09 14.56 13.18
C SER A 372 -13.16 14.22 14.22
N HIS A 373 -13.21 12.96 14.66
CA HIS A 373 -14.20 12.48 15.62
C HIS A 373 -13.58 11.56 16.67
N VAL A 374 -13.93 11.76 17.94
CA VAL A 374 -13.48 10.93 19.05
C VAL A 374 -14.58 9.98 19.51
N PHE A 375 -14.28 8.68 19.55
CA PHE A 375 -15.24 7.63 19.87
C PHE A 375 -14.67 6.48 20.70
N LEU A 376 -15.57 5.65 21.24
CA LEU A 376 -15.24 4.44 21.98
C LEU A 376 -15.67 3.21 21.16
N SER A 377 -14.74 2.30 20.89
CA SER A 377 -15.07 1.01 20.26
C SER A 377 -14.15 -0.09 20.79
N GLY A 378 -14.72 -1.27 21.05
CA GLY A 378 -13.99 -2.41 21.62
C GLY A 378 -13.32 -2.10 22.97
N GLY A 379 -13.91 -1.22 23.78
CA GLY A 379 -13.34 -0.79 25.07
C GLY A 379 -12.15 0.15 24.97
N ARG A 380 -11.83 0.69 23.78
CA ARG A 380 -10.71 1.62 23.56
C ARG A 380 -11.18 2.93 22.94
N TRP A 381 -10.50 4.02 23.31
CA TRP A 381 -10.75 5.33 22.75
C TRP A 381 -9.97 5.52 21.45
N TRP A 382 -10.65 6.11 20.48
CA TRP A 382 -10.15 6.30 19.14
C TRP A 382 -10.42 7.72 18.67
N LEU A 383 -9.48 8.27 17.89
CA LEU A 383 -9.67 9.49 17.13
C LEU A 383 -9.58 9.14 15.64
N VAL A 384 -10.70 9.31 14.93
CA VAL A 384 -10.76 9.10 13.48
C VAL A 384 -10.65 10.45 12.77
N GLY A 385 -9.73 10.54 11.81
CA GLY A 385 -9.60 11.62 10.84
C GLY A 385 -10.07 11.15 9.47
N VAL A 386 -10.97 11.89 8.82
CA VAL A 386 -11.51 11.57 7.50
C VAL A 386 -11.28 12.74 6.56
N ALA A 387 -10.83 12.45 5.34
CA ALA A 387 -10.85 13.38 4.22
C ALA A 387 -11.52 12.72 3.01
N ALA A 388 -12.76 13.12 2.74
CA ALA A 388 -13.50 12.70 1.58
C ALA A 388 -13.47 13.79 0.50
N LYS A 389 -13.23 13.39 -0.76
CA LYS A 389 -13.16 14.27 -1.92
C LYS A 389 -14.02 13.71 -3.04
N GLY A 390 -14.63 14.60 -3.80
CA GLY A 390 -15.43 14.28 -4.99
C GLY A 390 -15.33 15.38 -6.04
N ALA A 391 -15.64 15.03 -7.28
CA ALA A 391 -15.81 15.99 -8.37
C ALA A 391 -17.14 16.74 -8.25
N THR A 392 -17.36 17.67 -9.18
CA THR A 392 -18.61 18.43 -9.25
C THR A 392 -19.83 17.51 -9.36
N GLY A 393 -20.78 17.70 -8.44
CA GLY A 393 -22.00 16.89 -8.40
C GLY A 393 -21.91 15.67 -7.49
N GLU A 394 -20.72 15.35 -6.97
CA GLU A 394 -20.52 14.27 -5.98
C GLU A 394 -20.60 14.78 -4.53
N ASP A 395 -20.90 16.06 -4.32
CA ASP A 395 -20.99 16.71 -3.00
C ASP A 395 -21.83 15.89 -2.01
N LYS A 396 -22.99 15.39 -2.46
CA LYS A 396 -23.89 14.56 -1.64
C LYS A 396 -23.26 13.23 -1.26
N ALA A 397 -22.56 12.58 -2.19
CA ALA A 397 -21.90 11.29 -1.91
C ALA A 397 -20.76 11.46 -0.90
N VAL A 398 -19.98 12.54 -1.03
CA VAL A 398 -18.93 12.91 -0.07
C VAL A 398 -19.54 13.14 1.33
N GLN A 399 -20.64 13.90 1.42
CA GLN A 399 -21.35 14.14 2.69
C GLN A 399 -21.89 12.84 3.29
N GLN A 400 -22.50 11.99 2.46
CA GLN A 400 -23.05 10.70 2.88
C GLN A 400 -21.99 9.79 3.51
N ILE A 401 -20.82 9.67 2.87
CA ILE A 401 -19.72 8.85 3.38
C ILE A 401 -19.23 9.35 4.75
N VAL A 402 -18.96 10.65 4.89
CA VAL A 402 -18.46 11.22 6.15
C VAL A 402 -19.50 11.12 7.26
N ASN A 403 -20.76 11.39 6.94
CA ASN A 403 -21.87 11.28 7.88
C ASN A 403 -22.12 9.83 8.31
N ASP A 404 -21.92 8.87 7.41
CA ASP A 404 -22.03 7.46 7.73
C ASP A 404 -20.91 7.04 8.69
N ILE A 405 -19.65 7.39 8.41
CA ILE A 405 -18.53 7.11 9.33
C ILE A 405 -18.81 7.70 10.72
N TRP A 406 -19.28 8.95 10.79
CA TRP A 406 -19.68 9.58 12.06
C TRP A 406 -20.77 8.77 12.79
N ARG A 407 -21.85 8.39 12.10
CA ARG A 407 -22.95 7.58 12.68
C ARG A 407 -22.48 6.21 13.18
N GLN A 408 -21.57 5.57 12.45
CA GLN A 408 -21.05 4.25 12.82
C GLN A 408 -20.09 4.32 14.02
N THR A 409 -19.53 5.49 14.29
CA THR A 409 -18.56 5.70 15.38
C THR A 409 -19.16 6.27 16.65
N GLY A 410 -20.40 6.79 16.67
CA GLY A 410 -21.02 7.23 17.92
C GLY A 410 -22.45 7.71 17.77
#